data_AF-A0A9D6EAB3-F1
#
_entry.id   AF-A0A9D6EAB3-F1
#
_cell.length_a   1.000
_cell.length_b   1.000
_cell.length_c   1.000
_cell.angle_alpha   90.00
_cell.angle_beta   90.00
_cell.angle_gamma   90.00
#
_symmetry.space_group_name_H-M   'P 1'
#
loop_
_entity.id
_entity.type
_entity.pdbx_description
1 polymer ?
#
loop_
_entity_poly.entity_id
_entity_poly.type
_entity_poly.pdbx_seq_one_letter_code
_entity_poly.pdbx_strand_id
1 'polypeptide(L)'
;MIAEATVDAYGESEQRTGFYTKIEESLALPFETELLGARATVERIDLTVGDEIVAVCRRGAKRQRIPILDLPLPQPRPAGAEWIEAYRRWASMRMERQ
;
A
#
# COMPACT_ATOMS: atom_id res chain seq x y z
N MET A 1 -3.00 -13.69 5.48
CA MET A 1 -2.85 -12.27 5.12
C MET A 1 -4.19 -11.55 5.04
N ILE A 2 -5.05 -11.74 4.03
CA ILE A 2 -6.35 -11.02 3.97
C ILE A 2 -7.18 -11.21 5.24
N ALA A 3 -7.46 -12.46 5.63
CA ALA A 3 -8.24 -12.76 6.84
C ALA A 3 -7.60 -12.19 8.12
N GLU A 4 -6.28 -12.04 8.16
CA GLU A 4 -5.56 -11.48 9.31
C GLU A 4 -5.73 -9.96 9.38
N ALA A 5 -5.67 -9.27 8.24
CA ALA A 5 -5.88 -7.83 8.16
C ALA A 5 -7.35 -7.43 8.41
N THR A 6 -8.31 -8.36 8.31
CA THR A 6 -9.74 -8.06 8.39
C THR A 6 -10.46 -8.74 9.56
N VAL A 7 -9.74 -9.40 10.48
CA VAL A 7 -10.34 -10.28 11.50
C VAL A 7 -11.31 -9.54 12.44
N ASP A 8 -10.98 -8.31 12.83
CA ASP A 8 -11.76 -7.49 13.76
C ASP A 8 -12.46 -6.30 13.08
N ALA A 9 -12.66 -6.39 11.76
CA ALA A 9 -13.23 -5.30 10.98
C ALA A 9 -14.73 -5.51 10.70
N TYR A 10 -15.54 -4.55 11.11
CA TYR A 10 -16.99 -4.46 10.95
C TYR A 10 -17.42 -3.71 9.68
N GLY A 11 -16.47 -3.15 8.92
CA GLY A 11 -16.75 -2.43 7.69
C GLY A 11 -15.52 -2.19 6.83
N GLU A 12 -15.72 -1.62 5.63
CA GLU A 12 -14.65 -1.44 4.66
C GLU A 12 -13.54 -0.50 5.16
N SER A 13 -13.92 0.59 5.83
CA SER A 13 -12.99 1.54 6.46
C SER A 13 -12.05 0.84 7.45
N GLU A 14 -12.60 -0.02 8.32
CA GLU A 14 -11.82 -0.78 9.29
C GLU A 14 -10.96 -1.86 8.62
N GLN A 15 -11.46 -2.51 7.56
CA GLN A 15 -10.66 -3.46 6.77
C GLN A 15 -9.45 -2.75 6.14
N ARG A 16 -9.65 -1.57 5.54
CA ARG A 16 -8.56 -0.76 4.98
C ARG A 16 -7.57 -0.30 6.05
N THR A 17 -8.06 0.08 7.23
CA THR A 17 -7.20 0.42 8.38
C THR A 17 -6.38 -0.78 8.83
N GLY A 18 -6.97 -1.98 8.91
CA GLY A 18 -6.25 -3.20 9.25
C GLY A 18 -5.16 -3.56 8.24
N PHE A 19 -5.42 -3.38 6.94
CA PHE A 19 -4.39 -3.50 5.91
C PHE A 19 -3.31 -2.43 6.03
N TYR A 20 -3.68 -1.17 6.28
CA TYR A 20 -2.71 -0.09 6.49
C TYR A 20 -1.73 -0.43 7.60
N THR A 21 -2.21 -0.84 8.77
CA THR A 21 -1.37 -1.24 9.91
C THR A 21 -0.42 -2.36 9.53
N LYS A 22 -0.91 -3.43 8.89
CA LYS A 22 -0.07 -4.57 8.50
C LYS A 22 1.01 -4.19 7.48
N ILE A 23 0.68 -3.33 6.51
CA ILE A 23 1.64 -2.83 5.53
C ILE A 23 2.67 -1.92 6.21
N GLU A 24 2.25 -0.99 7.06
CA GLU A 24 3.15 -0.05 7.74
C GLU A 24 4.16 -0.78 8.64
N GLU A 25 3.70 -1.77 9.41
CA GLU A 25 4.53 -2.54 10.33
C GLU A 25 5.53 -3.47 9.62
N SER A 26 5.13 -4.02 8.46
CA SER A 26 5.89 -5.11 7.82
C SER A 26 6.77 -4.65 6.65
N LEU A 27 6.36 -3.60 5.93
CA LEU A 27 7.02 -3.18 4.70
C LEU A 27 8.38 -2.56 5.01
N ALA A 28 9.44 -3.19 4.52
CA ALA A 28 10.79 -2.64 4.62
C ALA A 28 10.89 -1.33 3.83
N LEU A 29 11.18 -0.25 4.55
CA LEU A 29 11.33 1.10 4.02
C LEU A 29 12.67 1.70 4.48
N PRO A 30 13.25 2.63 3.69
CA PRO A 30 12.82 3.03 2.35
C PRO A 30 13.23 2.01 1.27
N PHE A 31 12.56 2.05 0.11
CA PHE A 31 13.01 1.34 -1.10
C PHE A 31 12.83 2.18 -2.37
N GLU A 32 13.59 1.85 -3.42
CA GLU A 32 13.45 2.52 -4.72
C GLU A 32 12.43 1.81 -5.60
N THR A 33 11.66 2.59 -6.35
CA THR A 33 10.76 2.09 -7.40
C THR A 33 10.75 3.03 -8.60
N GLU A 34 10.20 2.58 -9.72
CA GLU A 34 10.06 3.37 -10.94
C GLU A 34 8.60 3.78 -11.15
N LEU A 35 8.32 5.08 -11.03
CA LEU A 35 7.01 5.67 -11.26
C LEU A 35 7.01 6.38 -12.62
N LEU A 36 6.23 5.87 -13.57
CA LEU A 36 6.07 6.44 -14.92
C LEU A 36 7.44 6.69 -15.61
N GLY A 37 8.36 5.73 -15.51
CA GLY A 37 9.71 5.84 -16.10
C GLY A 37 10.71 6.67 -15.28
N ALA A 38 10.34 7.14 -14.09
CA ALA A 38 11.21 7.93 -13.22
C ALA A 38 11.43 7.23 -11.87
N ARG A 39 12.70 7.12 -11.45
CA ARG A 39 13.05 6.59 -10.14
C ARG A 39 12.54 7.49 -9.02
N ALA A 40 11.95 6.88 -8.01
CA ALA A 40 11.49 7.52 -6.79
C ALA A 40 11.77 6.62 -5.57
N THR A 41 11.97 7.24 -4.42
CA THR A 41 12.13 6.53 -3.14
C THR A 41 10.79 6.50 -2.42
N VAL A 42 10.29 5.31 -2.07
CA VAL A 42 9.16 5.16 -1.16
C VAL A 42 9.67 5.35 0.27
N GLU A 43 9.21 6.40 0.95
CA GLU A 43 9.71 6.78 2.29
C GLU A 43 8.82 6.25 3.41
N ARG A 44 7.50 6.23 3.19
CA ARG A 44 6.51 5.73 4.15
C ARG A 44 5.21 5.36 3.46
N ILE A 45 4.37 4.62 4.19
CA ILE A 45 2.96 4.42 3.88
C ILE A 45 2.14 5.34 4.79
N ASP A 46 0.99 5.78 4.31
CA ASP A 46 0.14 6.75 4.99
C ASP A 46 -1.34 6.43 4.66
N LEU A 47 -2.26 6.75 5.57
CA LEU A 47 -3.70 6.57 5.38
C LEU A 47 -4.34 7.95 5.28
N THR A 48 -5.00 8.23 4.16
CA THR A 48 -5.68 9.53 3.98
C THR A 48 -6.98 9.60 4.79
N VAL A 49 -7.52 10.81 4.94
CA VAL A 49 -8.84 11.03 5.58
C VAL A 49 -9.99 10.32 4.85
N GLY A 50 -9.79 9.97 3.57
CA GLY A 50 -10.76 9.20 2.77
C GLY A 50 -10.52 7.69 2.80
N ASP A 51 -9.79 7.17 3.80
CA ASP A 51 -9.41 5.76 3.95
C ASP A 51 -8.69 5.19 2.73
N GLU A 52 -7.91 6.01 2.03
CA GLU A 52 -7.03 5.53 0.95
C GLU A 52 -5.63 5.29 1.49
N ILE A 53 -5.13 4.07 1.33
CA ILE A 53 -3.75 3.71 1.64
C ILE A 53 -2.87 4.23 0.50
N VAL A 54 -1.89 5.07 0.84
CA VAL A 54 -0.99 5.69 -0.13
C VAL A 54 0.46 5.54 0.28
N ALA A 55 1.33 5.40 -0.72
CA ALA A 55 2.77 5.49 -0.56
C ALA A 55 3.24 6.94 -0.72
N VAL A 56 4.06 7.44 0.20
CA VAL A 56 4.72 8.74 0.08
C VAL A 56 6.05 8.53 -0.63
N CYS A 57 6.09 8.93 -1.89
CA CYS A 57 7.26 8.78 -2.75
C CYS A 57 8.00 10.12 -2.90
N ARG A 58 9.32 10.12 -2.68
CA ARG A 58 10.19 11.26 -2.92
C ARG A 58 10.90 11.14 -4.27
N ARG A 59 10.88 12.21 -5.05
CA ARG A 59 11.68 12.39 -6.27
C ARG A 59 12.38 13.74 -6.20
N GLY A 60 13.70 13.72 -5.97
CA GLY A 60 14.47 14.93 -5.66
C GLY A 60 13.93 15.62 -4.41
N ALA A 61 13.57 16.91 -4.52
CA ALA A 61 12.98 17.70 -3.44
C ALA A 61 11.44 17.56 -3.31
N LYS A 62 10.79 16.90 -4.27
CA LYS A 62 9.31 16.78 -4.29
C LYS A 62 8.87 15.48 -3.64
N ARG A 63 7.77 15.55 -2.89
CA ARG A 63 7.03 14.39 -2.38
C ARG A 63 5.68 14.30 -3.06
N GLN A 64 5.28 13.09 -3.42
CA GLN A 64 3.98 12.77 -4.00
C GLN A 64 3.37 11.58 -3.27
N ARG A 65 2.04 11.56 -3.16
CA ARG A 65 1.27 10.42 -2.64
C ARG A 65 0.80 9.61 -3.83
N ILE A 66 1.10 8.31 -3.82
CA ILE A 66 0.69 7.36 -4.86
C ILE A 66 -0.25 6.34 -4.20
N PRO A 67 -1.46 6.11 -4.73
CA PRO A 67 -2.32 5.03 -4.23
C PRO A 67 -1.56 3.71 -4.18
N ILE A 68 -1.68 2.96 -3.08
CA ILE A 68 -0.91 1.73 -2.90
C ILE A 68 -1.24 0.68 -3.99
N LEU A 69 -2.46 0.76 -4.54
CA LEU A 69 -2.91 -0.06 -5.65
C LEU A 69 -2.10 0.21 -6.92
N ASP A 70 -1.67 1.46 -7.12
CA ASP A 70 -0.91 1.93 -8.28
C ASP A 70 0.61 1.88 -8.07
N LEU A 71 1.09 1.58 -6.85
CA LEU A 71 2.53 1.59 -6.53
C LEU A 71 3.30 0.44 -7.24
N PRO A 72 4.16 0.70 -8.21
CA PRO A 72 5.00 -0.36 -8.77
C PRO A 72 5.94 -0.91 -7.69
N LEU A 73 6.08 -2.24 -7.65
CA LEU A 73 7.01 -2.92 -6.74
C LEU A 73 8.28 -3.29 -7.53
N PRO A 74 9.48 -2.94 -7.03
CA PRO A 74 10.74 -3.27 -7.70
C PRO A 74 11.02 -4.78 -7.67
N GLN A 75 12.00 -5.21 -8.46
CA GLN A 75 12.61 -6.53 -8.34
C GLN A 75 14.10 -6.37 -7.99
N PRO A 76 14.59 -7.01 -6.90
CA PRO A 76 13.84 -7.83 -5.95
C PRO A 76 12.84 -6.99 -5.13
N ARG A 77 11.77 -7.65 -4.64
CA ARG A 77 10.75 -6.99 -3.83
C ARG A 77 11.30 -6.68 -2.42
N PRO A 78 10.89 -5.55 -1.81
CA PRO A 78 11.19 -5.30 -0.40
C PRO A 78 10.47 -6.33 0.48
N ALA A 79 11.04 -6.64 1.64
CA ALA A 79 10.37 -7.48 2.64
C ALA A 79 9.03 -6.84 3.05
N GLY A 80 8.00 -7.65 3.30
CA GLY A 80 6.65 -7.17 3.64
C GLY A 80 5.80 -6.74 2.44
N ALA A 81 6.33 -6.77 1.21
CA ALA A 81 5.58 -6.43 -0.01
C ALA A 81 4.36 -7.35 -0.27
N GLU A 82 4.35 -8.56 0.31
CA GLU A 82 3.22 -9.48 0.28
C GLU A 82 1.93 -8.88 0.88
N TRP A 83 2.04 -7.93 1.81
CA TRP A 83 0.88 -7.23 2.38
C TRP A 83 0.24 -6.28 1.37
N ILE A 84 1.05 -5.65 0.51
CA ILE A 84 0.56 -4.83 -0.60
C ILE A 84 -0.18 -5.72 -1.60
N GLU A 85 0.34 -6.92 -1.90
CA GLU A 85 -0.34 -7.87 -2.78
C GLU A 85 -1.65 -8.38 -2.19
N ALA A 86 -1.68 -8.68 -0.89
CA ALA A 86 -2.89 -9.10 -0.19
C ALA A 86 -3.97 -8.00 -0.27
N TYR A 87 -3.59 -6.74 -0.05
CA TYR A 87 -4.51 -5.61 -0.18
C TYR A 87 -5.04 -5.46 -1.62
N ARG A 88 -4.17 -5.57 -2.64
CA ARG A 88 -4.60 -5.56 -4.05
C ARG A 88 -5.63 -6.63 -4.35
N ARG A 89 -5.39 -7.86 -3.90
CA ARG A 89 -6.34 -8.98 -4.10
C ARG A 89 -7.67 -8.73 -3.41
N TRP A 90 -7.63 -8.25 -2.16
CA TRP A 90 -8.85 -7.90 -1.43
C TRP A 90 -9.64 -6.78 -2.15
N ALA A 91 -8.97 -5.75 -2.66
CA ALA A 91 -9.60 -4.66 -3.40
C ALA A 91 -10.25 -5.15 -4.71
N SER A 92 -9.58 -6.03 -5.48
CA SER A 92 -10.15 -6.61 -6.71
C SER A 92 -11.42 -7.42 -6.45
N MET A 93 -11.46 -8.23 -5.39
CA MET A 93 -12.66 -9.00 -5.01
C MET A 93 -13.87 -8.13 -4.67
N ARG A 94 -13.63 -6.87 -4.28
CA ARG A 94 -14.69 -5.89 -3.96
C ARG A 94 -15.22 -5.21 -5.21
N MET A 95 -14.37 -4.93 -6.20
CA MET A 95 -14.77 -4.33 -7.47
C MET A 95 -15.63 -5.27 -8.32
N GLU A 96 -15.42 -6.59 -8.21
CA GLU A 96 -16.22 -7.61 -8.90
C GLU A 96 -17.62 -7.84 -8.29
N ARG A 97 -17.91 -7.24 -7.13
CA ARG A 97 -19.18 -7.37 -6.39
C ARG A 97 -20.04 -6.09 -6.43
N GLN A 98 -19.69 -5.12 -7.27
CA GLN A 98 -20.55 -3.99 -7.66
C GLN A 98 -21.11 -4.23 -9.05
#